data_AF-A0A2N1RL94-F1
#
_entry.id   AF-A0A2N1RL94-F1
#
_cell.length_a   1.000
_cell.length_b   1.000
_cell.length_c   1.000
_cell.angle_alpha   90.00
_cell.angle_beta   90.00
_cell.angle_gamma   90.00
#
_symmetry.space_group_name_H-M   'P 1'
#
loop_
_entity.id
_entity.type
_entity.pdbx_description
1 polymer ?
#
loop_
_entity_poly.entity_id
_entity_poly.type
_entity_poly.pdbx_seq_one_letter_code
_entity_poly.pdbx_strand_id
1 'polypeptide(L)'
;MEIRYIEHEDGTEHFHIDPVITGKEKQNSPGVLRVCLRERPRGRTMSISSIASCFYYVHRDILIGDVVEDLNTREHVLAIGMVGDDGEALGVITRRELFNLLGRSFGEDAARDMPVSRIAKVTGVYREDANTITVSGQIAGEMEKPTLRFFAGLFSTRDIMMHLAAITRKDLDTAGAIQSRIVPDKTFMSGGRVEAGASTQMAMGVGGDFYSIKSFPDGKWFFLTADVSGKGMGASLLTSIAGGFIHMYDFSGGIKQLVRKMNNYIFNTFNAEKFITSVFMFLDGKSGNLSICDMGHSMVYLLRKNRFHNIRSGKTNLPLGIVENIEPVSVRLRLLPDDILLIVTDGVTEQCDTEKNEYGTDRCEKIIAENRNESIEKIMTLLKEDINRFRGDEQQYDDISFMLVRYR
;
A
#
# COMPACT_ATOMS: atom_id res chain seq x y z
N MET A 1 -11.24 30.52 13.40
CA MET A 1 -10.68 29.51 12.49
C MET A 1 -9.71 30.27 11.59
N GLU A 2 -8.41 30.24 11.89
CA GLU A 2 -7.40 30.85 11.00
C GLU A 2 -6.90 29.71 10.10
N ILE A 3 -7.16 29.82 8.80
CA ILE A 3 -6.54 28.95 7.80
C ILE A 3 -5.23 29.63 7.43
N ARG A 4 -4.09 28.98 7.70
CA ARG A 4 -2.80 29.48 7.24
C ARG A 4 -2.34 28.66 6.05
N TYR A 5 -2.01 29.37 4.98
CA TYR A 5 -1.34 28.84 3.80
C TYR A 5 0.15 28.75 4.10
N ILE A 6 0.73 27.56 3.95
CA ILE A 6 2.17 27.34 4.07
C ILE A 6 2.62 26.58 2.83
N GLU A 7 3.51 27.18 2.07
CA GLU A 7 4.11 26.62 0.87
C GLU A 7 5.51 26.10 1.22
N HIS A 8 5.77 24.83 0.93
CA HIS A 8 7.06 24.19 1.19
C HIS A 8 8.00 24.35 -0.02
N GLU A 9 9.32 24.33 0.22
CA GLU A 9 10.35 24.51 -0.83
C GLU A 9 10.31 23.46 -1.96
N ASP A 10 9.58 22.36 -1.77
CA ASP A 10 9.37 21.30 -2.77
C ASP A 10 8.08 21.46 -3.61
N GLY A 11 7.34 22.56 -3.41
CA GLY A 11 6.11 22.87 -4.16
C GLY A 11 4.87 22.10 -3.70
N THR A 12 4.91 21.43 -2.55
CA THR A 12 3.72 20.79 -1.98
C THR A 12 2.86 21.77 -1.18
N GLU A 13 1.56 21.82 -1.50
CA GLU A 13 0.57 22.65 -0.80
C GLU A 13 -0.17 21.84 0.27
N HIS A 14 -0.15 22.32 1.51
CA HIS A 14 -0.91 21.73 2.62
C HIS A 14 -1.77 22.78 3.33
N PHE A 15 -3.04 22.44 3.58
CA PHE A 15 -3.93 23.22 4.43
C PHE A 15 -3.75 22.77 5.89
N HIS A 16 -3.02 23.56 6.67
CA HIS A 16 -2.89 23.30 8.11
C HIS A 16 -4.03 24.00 8.86
N ILE A 17 -4.91 23.23 9.50
CA ILE A 17 -5.89 23.76 10.45
C ILE A 17 -5.21 23.75 11.82
N ASP A 18 -4.67 24.89 12.23
CA ASP A 18 -4.13 25.04 13.58
C ASP A 18 -5.30 24.96 14.59
N PRO A 19 -5.31 23.99 15.52
CA PRO A 19 -6.18 24.09 16.67
C PRO A 19 -5.70 25.30 17.47
N VAL A 20 -6.57 26.28 17.64
CA VAL A 20 -6.33 27.42 18.56
C VAL A 20 -6.22 26.84 19.97
N ILE A 21 -4.99 26.53 20.37
CA ILE A 21 -4.63 26.12 21.73
C ILE A 21 -4.45 27.42 22.52
N THR A 22 -5.44 27.75 23.35
CA THR A 22 -5.26 28.71 24.42
C THR A 22 -5.71 28.06 25.72
N GLY A 23 -4.77 27.95 26.65
CA GLY A 23 -4.96 27.34 27.96
C GLY A 23 -5.81 28.21 28.90
N LYS A 24 -6.18 27.55 30.00
CA LYS A 24 -7.09 27.97 31.08
C LYS A 24 -8.56 27.89 30.72
N GLU A 25 -9.32 27.20 31.57
CA GLU A 25 -10.78 27.19 31.62
C GLU A 25 -11.33 28.60 31.30
N LYS A 26 -11.94 28.74 30.13
CA LYS A 26 -12.97 29.74 29.93
C LYS A 26 -14.22 28.98 29.57
N GLN A 27 -15.12 28.88 30.54
CA GLN A 27 -16.55 28.55 30.42
C GLN A 27 -17.32 29.45 29.41
N ASN A 28 -16.66 30.14 28.49
CA ASN A 28 -17.26 31.17 27.64
C ASN A 28 -17.58 30.65 26.24
N SER A 29 -18.35 29.57 26.16
CA SER A 29 -19.23 29.42 25.00
C SER A 29 -20.51 30.20 25.33
N PRO A 30 -20.83 31.31 24.64
CA PRO A 30 -22.13 31.95 24.82
C PRO A 30 -23.20 30.91 24.47
N GLY A 31 -24.12 30.61 25.41
CA GLY A 31 -25.15 29.58 25.25
C GLY A 31 -25.02 28.40 26.23
N VAL A 32 -25.76 27.33 25.98
CA VAL A 32 -25.85 26.13 26.85
C VAL A 32 -24.85 25.04 26.48
N LEU A 33 -24.31 25.05 25.26
CA LEU A 33 -23.26 24.12 24.85
C LEU A 33 -21.95 24.45 25.54
N ARG A 34 -21.23 23.40 25.92
CA ARG A 34 -19.89 23.44 26.49
C ARG A 34 -18.91 22.74 25.56
N VAL A 35 -17.63 23.08 25.65
CA VAL A 35 -16.55 22.48 24.85
C VAL A 35 -15.58 21.78 25.79
N CYS A 36 -15.25 20.52 25.51
CA CYS A 36 -14.16 19.84 26.19
C CYS A 36 -12.82 20.35 25.61
N LEU A 37 -12.12 21.20 26.38
CA LEU A 37 -10.79 21.70 26.04
C LEU A 37 -9.74 20.78 26.66
N ARG A 38 -9.51 19.59 26.08
CA ARG A 38 -8.37 18.75 26.47
C ARG A 38 -7.28 18.83 25.42
N GLU A 39 -6.03 18.96 25.88
CA GLU A 39 -4.85 18.80 25.04
C GLU A 39 -4.92 17.44 24.35
N ARG A 40 -4.81 17.39 23.01
CA ARG A 40 -4.57 16.12 22.32
C ARG A 40 -3.35 15.48 23.00
N PRO A 41 -3.45 14.25 23.54
CA PRO A 41 -2.31 13.61 24.16
C PRO A 41 -1.18 13.52 23.13
N ARG A 42 -0.15 14.36 23.30
CA ARG A 42 1.04 14.34 22.46
C ARG A 42 1.67 12.95 22.62
N GLY A 43 1.71 12.17 21.54
CA GLY A 43 2.45 10.90 21.48
C GLY A 43 1.63 9.61 21.43
N ARG A 44 0.29 9.65 21.38
CA ARG A 44 -0.53 8.44 21.15
C ARG A 44 -1.31 8.53 19.83
N THR A 45 -0.65 8.30 18.70
CA THR A 45 -1.24 8.31 17.35
C THR A 45 -2.29 7.22 17.12
N MET A 46 -2.38 6.20 17.98
CA MET A 46 -3.27 5.04 17.85
C MET A 46 -4.44 5.04 18.86
N SER A 47 -4.68 6.14 19.58
CA SER A 47 -5.78 6.21 20.55
C SER A 47 -7.07 6.80 19.96
N ILE A 48 -8.23 6.40 20.49
CA ILE A 48 -9.54 6.93 20.08
C ILE A 48 -9.66 8.44 20.30
N SER A 49 -9.00 8.99 21.32
CA SER A 49 -8.96 10.45 21.52
C SER A 49 -8.36 11.20 20.32
N SER A 50 -7.49 10.56 19.53
CA SER A 50 -6.86 11.18 18.35
C SER A 50 -7.83 11.34 17.18
N ILE A 51 -8.94 10.60 17.17
CA ILE A 51 -9.95 10.61 16.10
C ILE A 51 -11.24 11.36 16.47
N ALA A 52 -11.33 11.88 17.70
CA ALA A 52 -12.48 12.69 18.09
C ALA A 52 -12.61 13.93 17.19
N SER A 53 -13.78 14.10 16.60
CA SER A 53 -14.11 15.15 15.63
C SER A 53 -15.06 16.21 16.18
N CYS A 54 -15.76 15.90 17.29
CA CYS A 54 -16.60 16.86 17.99
C CYS A 54 -16.31 16.85 19.50
N PHE A 55 -16.19 18.05 20.07
CA PHE A 55 -15.87 18.26 21.48
C PHE A 55 -16.99 19.00 22.23
N TYR A 56 -18.13 19.24 21.58
CA TYR A 56 -19.27 19.90 22.18
C TYR A 56 -20.09 18.93 23.01
N TYR A 57 -20.55 19.38 24.18
CA TYR A 57 -21.46 18.64 25.04
C TYR A 57 -22.47 19.56 25.73
N VAL A 58 -23.50 18.93 26.30
CA VAL A 58 -24.55 19.58 27.10
C VAL A 58 -24.92 18.70 28.29
N HIS A 59 -25.34 19.31 29.41
CA HIS A 59 -25.87 18.56 30.54
C HIS A 59 -27.29 18.03 30.25
N ARG A 60 -27.60 16.85 30.79
CA ARG A 60 -28.83 16.08 30.56
C ARG A 60 -30.16 16.82 30.77
N ASP A 61 -30.17 17.84 31.62
CA ASP A 61 -31.40 18.53 32.05
C ASP A 61 -31.61 19.88 31.35
N ILE A 62 -30.70 20.27 30.45
CA ILE A 62 -30.88 21.46 29.60
C ILE A 62 -32.05 21.24 28.65
N LEU A 63 -32.83 22.29 28.40
CA LEU A 63 -34.00 22.26 27.54
C LEU A 63 -33.61 22.20 26.05
N ILE A 64 -34.43 21.51 25.27
CA ILE A 64 -34.25 21.37 23.82
C ILE A 64 -34.23 22.75 23.12
N GLY A 65 -35.09 23.69 23.56
CA GLY A 65 -35.15 25.04 23.01
C GLY A 65 -33.80 25.76 23.09
N ASP A 66 -33.17 25.76 24.26
CA ASP A 66 -31.89 26.43 24.49
C ASP A 66 -30.76 25.83 23.64
N VAL A 67 -30.74 24.50 23.48
CA VAL A 67 -29.74 23.81 22.64
C VAL A 67 -29.92 24.16 21.17
N VAL A 68 -31.17 24.31 20.72
CA VAL A 68 -31.49 24.67 19.34
C VAL A 68 -31.07 26.10 19.03
N GLU A 69 -31.33 27.04 19.93
CA GLU A 69 -30.86 28.42 19.79
C GLU A 69 -29.33 28.47 19.68
N ASP A 70 -28.62 27.75 20.53
CA ASP A 70 -27.16 27.72 20.49
C ASP A 70 -26.65 27.04 19.21
N LEU A 71 -27.25 25.92 18.79
CA LEU A 71 -26.89 25.23 17.54
C LEU A 71 -27.23 26.03 16.28
N ASN A 72 -28.24 26.91 16.30
CA ASN A 72 -28.51 27.83 15.19
C ASN A 72 -27.34 28.78 14.93
N THR A 73 -26.60 29.15 15.98
CA THR A 73 -25.37 29.95 15.83
C THR A 73 -24.14 29.13 15.41
N ARG A 74 -24.26 27.79 15.35
CA ARG A 74 -23.15 26.85 15.11
C ARG A 74 -23.55 25.77 14.09
N GLU A 75 -23.77 26.18 12.84
CA GLU A 75 -24.22 25.28 11.76
C GLU A 75 -23.29 24.08 11.50
N HIS A 76 -21.99 24.22 11.79
CA HIS A 76 -20.99 23.16 11.63
C HIS A 76 -21.09 22.04 12.68
N VAL A 77 -21.85 22.22 13.76
CA VAL A 77 -22.01 21.23 14.83
C VAL A 77 -23.14 20.26 14.46
N LEU A 78 -22.76 19.04 14.06
CA LEU A 78 -23.69 18.01 13.58
C LEU A 78 -24.17 17.05 14.68
N ALA A 79 -23.41 16.94 15.77
CA ALA A 79 -23.75 16.14 16.94
C ALA A 79 -23.09 16.73 18.18
N ILE A 80 -23.67 16.48 19.35
CA ILE A 80 -23.14 16.89 20.66
C ILE A 80 -23.23 15.73 21.65
N GLY A 81 -22.29 15.67 22.59
CA GLY A 81 -22.35 14.74 23.71
C GLY A 81 -23.39 15.19 24.74
N MET A 82 -24.04 14.24 25.39
CA MET A 82 -24.82 14.50 26.60
C MET A 82 -24.07 13.95 27.80
N VAL A 83 -23.94 14.76 28.83
CA VAL A 83 -23.27 14.39 30.09
C VAL A 83 -24.19 14.50 31.29
N GLY A 84 -23.88 13.75 32.34
CA GLY A 84 -24.50 13.91 33.65
C GLY A 84 -23.86 15.04 34.46
N ASP A 85 -24.19 15.09 35.74
CA ASP A 85 -23.74 16.16 36.64
C ASP A 85 -22.25 16.02 36.97
N ASP A 86 -21.75 14.78 37.01
CA ASP A 86 -20.34 14.47 37.29
C ASP A 86 -19.48 14.47 36.01
N GLY A 87 -20.08 14.81 34.85
CA GLY A 87 -19.41 14.85 33.55
C GLY A 87 -19.33 13.50 32.83
N GLU A 88 -20.00 12.47 33.35
CA GLU A 88 -20.05 11.15 32.73
C GLU A 88 -20.81 11.20 31.40
N ALA A 89 -20.30 10.49 30.38
CA ALA A 89 -20.93 10.49 29.06
C ALA A 89 -22.19 9.60 29.08
N LEU A 90 -23.35 10.20 28.82
CA LEU A 90 -24.65 9.54 28.87
C LEU A 90 -25.23 9.23 27.49
N GLY A 91 -24.84 9.97 26.45
CA GLY A 91 -25.33 9.73 25.10
C GLY A 91 -24.90 10.78 24.09
N VAL A 92 -25.50 10.72 22.91
CA VAL A 92 -25.28 11.65 21.80
C VAL A 92 -26.60 12.19 21.31
N ILE A 93 -26.62 13.48 20.98
CA ILE A 93 -27.75 14.15 20.32
C ILE A 93 -27.28 14.61 18.95
N THR A 94 -27.97 14.21 17.89
CA THR A 94 -27.66 14.64 16.53
C THR A 94 -28.49 15.86 16.14
N ARG A 95 -27.90 16.81 15.41
CA ARG A 95 -28.60 18.00 14.91
C ARG A 95 -29.86 17.61 14.13
N ARG A 96 -29.74 16.60 13.26
CA ARG A 96 -30.87 16.13 12.45
C ARG A 96 -32.05 15.67 13.31
N GLU A 97 -31.82 14.90 14.37
CA GLU A 97 -32.89 14.42 15.25
C GLU A 97 -33.53 15.54 16.04
N LEU A 98 -32.71 16.46 16.55
CA LEU A 98 -33.17 17.62 17.29
C LEU A 98 -34.10 18.50 16.45
N PHE A 99 -33.70 18.87 15.22
CA PHE A 99 -34.50 19.72 14.35
C PHE A 99 -35.70 18.98 13.72
N ASN A 100 -35.59 17.66 13.49
CA ASN A 100 -36.73 16.84 13.04
C ASN A 100 -37.84 16.75 14.09
N LEU A 101 -37.50 16.82 15.38
CA LEU A 101 -38.48 16.85 16.46
C LEU A 101 -39.28 18.16 16.44
N LEU A 102 -38.60 19.29 16.23
CA LEU A 102 -39.22 20.61 16.18
C LEU A 102 -39.99 20.89 14.89
N GLY A 103 -39.59 20.29 13.76
CA GLY A 103 -40.29 20.45 12.49
C GLY A 103 -41.67 19.77 12.40
N ARG A 104 -42.18 19.17 13.49
CA ARG A 104 -43.51 18.52 13.53
C ARG A 104 -44.56 19.56 13.91
N SER A 105 -45.61 19.69 13.08
CA SER A 105 -46.64 20.74 13.17
C SER A 105 -47.44 20.78 14.49
N PHE A 106 -47.35 19.75 15.34
CA PHE A 106 -48.01 19.69 16.64
C PHE A 106 -46.98 19.40 17.74
N GLY A 107 -46.97 20.23 18.78
CA GLY A 107 -46.15 20.02 19.97
C GLY A 107 -44.73 20.58 19.90
N GLU A 108 -44.42 21.49 18.97
CA GLU A 108 -43.11 22.17 18.91
C GLU A 108 -42.79 22.89 20.23
N ASP A 109 -43.71 23.72 20.73
CA ASP A 109 -43.54 24.45 22.00
C ASP A 109 -43.35 23.47 23.18
N ALA A 110 -44.17 22.41 23.22
CA ALA A 110 -44.07 21.38 24.24
C ALA A 110 -42.75 20.60 24.16
N ALA A 111 -42.17 20.42 22.97
CA ALA A 111 -40.89 19.76 22.77
C ALA A 111 -39.72 20.66 23.18
N ARG A 112 -39.81 21.98 22.99
CA ARG A 112 -38.78 22.95 23.42
C ARG A 112 -38.58 22.94 24.93
N ASP A 113 -39.66 22.73 25.69
CA ASP A 113 -39.65 22.65 27.16
C ASP A 113 -39.21 21.28 27.72
N MET A 114 -38.89 20.30 26.85
CA MET A 114 -38.38 19.00 27.30
C MET A 114 -36.86 19.04 27.51
N PRO A 115 -36.33 18.29 28.51
CA PRO A 115 -34.89 18.14 28.66
C PRO A 115 -34.31 17.26 27.55
N VAL A 116 -33.08 17.57 27.13
CA VAL A 116 -32.38 16.83 26.07
C VAL A 116 -32.15 15.35 26.38
N SER A 117 -32.19 14.95 27.65
CA SER A 117 -32.18 13.53 28.07
C SER A 117 -33.31 12.69 27.48
N ARG A 118 -34.41 13.29 27.04
CA ARG A 118 -35.52 12.58 26.38
C ARG A 118 -35.21 12.13 24.95
N ILE A 119 -34.22 12.74 24.32
CA ILE A 119 -33.91 12.55 22.89
C ILE A 119 -32.50 12.02 22.64
N ALA A 120 -31.63 12.04 23.66
CA ALA A 120 -30.28 11.53 23.55
C ALA A 120 -30.27 10.02 23.27
N LYS A 121 -29.42 9.62 22.33
CA LYS A 121 -29.18 8.23 22.02
C LYS A 121 -28.09 7.67 22.92
N VAL A 122 -28.40 6.57 23.59
CA VAL A 122 -27.39 5.77 24.28
C VAL A 122 -26.45 5.19 23.23
N THR A 123 -25.16 5.43 23.38
CA THR A 123 -24.11 4.95 22.46
C THR A 123 -22.99 4.29 23.24
N GLY A 124 -22.09 3.59 22.54
CA GLY A 124 -20.88 3.03 23.14
C GLY A 124 -19.98 4.13 23.69
N VAL A 125 -19.45 3.91 24.89
CA VAL A 125 -18.52 4.83 25.55
C VAL A 125 -17.18 4.13 25.68
N TYR A 126 -16.12 4.79 25.23
CA TYR A 126 -14.78 4.22 25.18
C TYR A 126 -13.80 5.07 25.98
N ARG A 127 -12.82 4.40 26.60
CA ARG A 127 -11.69 5.09 27.21
C ARG A 127 -10.97 5.92 26.16
N GLU A 128 -10.64 7.17 26.48
CA GLU A 128 -9.97 8.08 25.55
C GLU A 128 -8.63 7.53 25.03
N ASP A 129 -7.93 6.76 25.88
CA ASP A 129 -6.65 6.14 25.59
C ASP A 129 -6.76 4.72 24.99
N ALA A 130 -7.98 4.24 24.73
CA ALA A 130 -8.19 2.96 24.09
C ALA A 130 -7.62 2.96 22.66
N ASN A 131 -7.04 1.83 22.27
CA ASN A 131 -6.48 1.65 20.93
C ASN A 131 -7.60 1.64 19.88
N THR A 132 -7.42 2.37 18.78
CA THR A 132 -8.41 2.50 17.71
C THR A 132 -8.77 1.15 17.08
N ILE A 133 -7.81 0.24 16.92
CA ILE A 133 -8.06 -1.11 16.37
C ILE A 133 -8.94 -1.92 17.33
N THR A 134 -8.63 -1.90 18.62
CA THR A 134 -9.44 -2.59 19.64
C THR A 134 -10.88 -2.09 19.63
N VAL A 135 -11.07 -0.76 19.61
CA VAL A 135 -12.41 -0.17 19.57
C VAL A 135 -13.12 -0.46 18.25
N SER A 136 -12.41 -0.51 17.13
CA SER A 136 -13.00 -0.93 15.84
C SER A 136 -13.56 -2.36 15.90
N GLY A 137 -12.88 -3.29 16.59
CA GLY A 137 -13.37 -4.65 16.81
C GLY A 137 -14.54 -4.73 17.79
N GLN A 138 -14.58 -3.85 18.81
CA GLN A 138 -15.70 -3.75 19.76
C GLN A 138 -16.97 -3.18 19.14
N ILE A 139 -16.85 -2.20 18.22
CA ILE A 139 -17.99 -1.69 17.45
C ILE A 139 -18.65 -2.81 16.63
N ALA A 140 -17.90 -3.84 16.25
CA ALA A 140 -18.41 -5.01 15.54
C ALA A 140 -19.05 -6.07 16.47
N GLY A 141 -19.03 -5.89 17.80
CA GLY A 141 -19.55 -6.83 18.80
C GLY A 141 -20.44 -6.18 19.88
N GLU A 142 -20.75 -6.92 20.95
CA GLU A 142 -21.54 -6.41 22.08
C GLU A 142 -20.69 -5.51 23.02
N MET A 143 -21.27 -4.39 23.44
CA MET A 143 -20.61 -3.34 24.21
C MET A 143 -20.51 -3.68 25.69
N GLU A 144 -19.30 -3.64 26.26
CA GLU A 144 -19.13 -3.40 27.70
C GLU A 144 -19.35 -1.92 28.02
N LYS A 145 -19.99 -1.63 29.16
CA LYS A 145 -20.19 -0.27 29.68
C LYS A 145 -19.10 0.07 30.70
N PRO A 146 -17.95 0.63 30.32
CA PRO A 146 -17.03 1.19 31.29
C PRO A 146 -17.66 2.45 31.93
N THR A 147 -17.55 2.57 33.24
CA THR A 147 -17.93 3.76 34.01
C THR A 147 -16.91 4.88 33.75
N LEU A 148 -17.13 5.65 32.68
CA LEU A 148 -16.23 6.72 32.27
C LEU A 148 -16.71 8.06 32.82
N ARG A 149 -15.90 8.62 33.72
CA ARG A 149 -16.27 9.80 34.52
C ARG A 149 -16.27 11.12 33.75
N PHE A 150 -15.54 11.23 32.65
CA PHE A 150 -15.41 12.52 31.95
C PHE A 150 -15.54 12.35 30.44
N PHE A 151 -16.43 13.14 29.85
CA PHE A 151 -16.57 13.27 28.41
C PHE A 151 -15.33 13.90 27.77
N ALA A 152 -14.71 13.17 26.84
CA ALA A 152 -13.51 13.63 26.12
C ALA A 152 -13.79 14.07 24.67
N GLY A 153 -14.91 13.66 24.09
CA GLY A 153 -15.28 13.98 22.71
C GLY A 153 -16.14 12.88 22.06
N LEU A 154 -16.56 13.15 20.84
CA LEU A 154 -17.28 12.23 19.96
C LEU A 154 -16.47 11.94 18.70
N PHE A 155 -16.59 10.71 18.22
CA PHE A 155 -16.14 10.28 16.91
C PHE A 155 -17.28 9.50 16.23
N SER A 156 -17.26 9.51 14.92
CA SER A 156 -18.18 8.76 14.07
C SER A 156 -17.50 7.52 13.46
N THR A 157 -18.30 6.62 12.88
CA THR A 157 -17.77 5.52 12.06
C THR A 157 -16.91 6.04 10.91
N ARG A 158 -17.22 7.23 10.36
CA ARG A 158 -16.40 7.86 9.33
C ARG A 158 -15.03 8.26 9.85
N ASP A 159 -14.95 8.83 11.06
CA ASP A 159 -13.69 9.27 11.65
C ASP A 159 -12.74 8.08 11.88
N ILE A 160 -13.27 6.98 12.43
CA ILE A 160 -12.48 5.75 12.61
C ILE A 160 -12.06 5.15 11.27
N MET A 161 -12.94 5.10 10.26
CA MET A 161 -12.60 4.59 8.93
C MET A 161 -11.51 5.42 8.24
N MET A 162 -11.62 6.76 8.27
CA MET A 162 -10.61 7.65 7.67
C MET A 162 -9.26 7.52 8.38
N HIS A 163 -9.27 7.41 9.71
CA HIS A 163 -8.04 7.25 10.48
C HIS A 163 -7.37 5.89 10.24
N LEU A 164 -8.14 4.80 10.24
CA LEU A 164 -7.61 3.47 9.92
C LEU A 164 -7.06 3.43 8.50
N ALA A 165 -7.75 4.01 7.50
CA ALA A 165 -7.25 4.10 6.13
C ALA A 165 -5.94 4.90 6.04
N ALA A 166 -5.83 6.00 6.79
CA ALA A 166 -4.60 6.79 6.85
C ALA A 166 -3.43 6.03 7.48
N ILE A 167 -3.68 5.25 8.55
CA ILE A 167 -2.67 4.38 9.16
C ILE A 167 -2.24 3.30 8.16
N THR A 168 -3.19 2.57 7.57
CA THR A 168 -2.89 1.52 6.60
C THR A 168 -2.08 2.04 5.43
N ARG A 169 -2.42 3.21 4.89
CA ARG A 169 -1.62 3.84 3.82
C ARG A 169 -0.20 4.13 4.27
N LYS A 170 -0.02 4.72 5.46
CA LYS A 170 1.30 5.02 6.01
C LYS A 170 2.14 3.76 6.25
N ASP A 171 1.52 2.68 6.72
CA ASP A 171 2.18 1.40 6.92
C ASP A 171 2.59 0.77 5.59
N LEU A 172 1.73 0.86 4.55
CA LEU A 172 2.06 0.44 3.18
C LEU A 172 3.23 1.24 2.61
N ASP A 173 3.22 2.57 2.77
CA ASP A 173 4.32 3.44 2.31
C ASP A 173 5.63 3.09 3.02
N THR A 174 5.57 2.82 4.32
CA THR A 174 6.73 2.39 5.12
C THR A 174 7.26 1.02 4.67
N ALA A 175 6.35 0.06 4.46
CA ALA A 175 6.71 -1.27 3.97
C ALA A 175 7.31 -1.21 2.56
N GLY A 176 6.74 -0.39 1.66
CA GLY A 176 7.27 -0.14 0.32
C GLY A 176 8.68 0.45 0.35
N ALA A 177 8.93 1.43 1.23
CA ALA A 177 10.25 2.01 1.41
C ALA A 177 11.30 1.04 1.97
N ILE A 178 10.87 0.01 2.73
CA ILE A 178 11.75 -1.07 3.19
C ILE A 178 12.00 -2.05 2.03
N GLN A 179 10.94 -2.47 1.33
CA GLN A 179 11.02 -3.40 0.21
C GLN A 179 11.94 -2.85 -0.89
N SER A 180 11.83 -1.56 -1.24
CA SER A 180 12.64 -0.93 -2.30
C SER A 180 14.14 -0.86 -1.97
N ARG A 181 14.53 -0.97 -0.69
CA ARG A 181 15.94 -1.08 -0.27
C ARG A 181 16.50 -2.49 -0.45
N ILE A 182 15.62 -3.51 -0.42
CA ILE A 182 15.99 -4.91 -0.63
C ILE A 182 15.95 -5.24 -2.13
N VAL A 183 14.91 -4.75 -2.81
CA VAL A 183 14.64 -4.91 -4.24
C VAL A 183 14.51 -3.50 -4.84
N PRO A 184 15.59 -2.95 -5.42
CA PRO A 184 15.54 -1.62 -6.00
C PRO A 184 14.50 -1.50 -7.12
N ASP A 185 13.87 -0.33 -7.27
CA ASP A 185 12.90 -0.07 -8.34
C ASP A 185 13.54 -0.07 -9.74
N LYS A 186 14.85 0.27 -9.79
CA LYS A 186 15.66 0.35 -11.00
C LYS A 186 17.10 0.00 -10.69
N THR A 187 17.76 -0.74 -11.58
CA THR A 187 19.19 -1.05 -11.48
C THR A 187 19.79 -1.07 -12.87
N PHE A 188 21.01 -0.56 -12.98
CA PHE A 188 21.85 -0.71 -14.16
C PHE A 188 23.22 -1.17 -13.76
N MET A 189 23.75 -2.12 -14.52
CA MET A 189 25.09 -2.64 -14.33
C MET A 189 25.71 -2.92 -15.70
N SER A 190 26.98 -2.56 -15.85
CA SER A 190 27.76 -2.91 -17.03
C SER A 190 29.14 -3.41 -16.62
N GLY A 191 29.72 -4.30 -17.42
CA GLY A 191 31.04 -4.85 -17.15
C GLY A 191 31.50 -5.82 -18.23
N GLY A 192 32.69 -5.58 -18.77
CA GLY A 192 33.23 -6.33 -19.89
C GLY A 192 32.32 -6.24 -21.11
N ARG A 193 31.74 -7.38 -21.51
CA ARG A 193 30.82 -7.50 -22.66
C ARG A 193 29.35 -7.49 -22.28
N VAL A 194 29.01 -7.24 -21.02
CA VAL A 194 27.64 -7.35 -20.53
C VAL A 194 27.12 -5.99 -20.09
N GLU A 195 25.93 -5.64 -20.56
CA GLU A 195 25.14 -4.51 -20.06
C GLU A 195 23.79 -5.04 -19.64
N ALA A 196 23.34 -4.69 -18.44
CA ALA A 196 22.07 -5.14 -17.92
C ALA A 196 21.35 -4.00 -17.21
N GLY A 197 20.03 -4.03 -17.30
CA GLY A 197 19.18 -3.16 -16.51
C GLY A 197 17.86 -3.85 -16.19
N ALA A 198 17.30 -3.53 -15.03
CA ALA A 198 16.01 -4.05 -14.61
C ALA A 198 15.22 -2.96 -13.89
N SER A 199 13.89 -3.04 -14.00
CA SER A 199 12.97 -2.16 -13.32
C SER A 199 11.75 -2.93 -12.86
N THR A 200 11.25 -2.57 -11.69
CA THR A 200 10.01 -3.06 -11.11
C THR A 200 9.19 -1.88 -10.62
N GLN A 201 7.91 -1.89 -10.92
CA GLN A 201 6.94 -0.92 -10.42
C GLN A 201 5.79 -1.67 -9.76
N MET A 202 5.68 -1.56 -8.42
CA MET A 202 4.63 -2.23 -7.67
C MET A 202 3.26 -1.58 -7.89
N ALA A 203 2.20 -2.38 -8.02
CA ALA A 203 0.85 -1.87 -8.25
C ALA A 203 0.23 -1.18 -7.02
N MET A 204 0.56 -1.67 -5.81
CA MET A 204 -0.08 -1.26 -4.54
C MET A 204 0.91 -0.61 -3.56
N GLY A 205 2.03 -0.05 -4.05
CA GLY A 205 3.15 0.48 -3.25
C GLY A 205 4.07 -0.60 -2.66
N VAL A 206 3.55 -1.81 -2.50
CA VAL A 206 4.28 -3.06 -2.24
C VAL A 206 3.80 -4.14 -3.18
N GLY A 207 4.65 -5.11 -3.52
CA GLY A 207 4.33 -6.11 -4.54
C GLY A 207 5.06 -7.44 -4.40
N GLY A 208 4.69 -8.39 -5.24
CA GLY A 208 5.26 -9.72 -5.34
C GLY A 208 6.48 -9.79 -6.27
N ASP A 209 6.53 -8.94 -7.29
CA ASP A 209 7.62 -8.93 -8.26
C ASP A 209 8.96 -8.53 -7.66
N PHE A 210 10.04 -9.14 -8.15
CA PHE A 210 11.40 -8.66 -7.89
C PHE A 210 12.41 -9.18 -8.89
N TYR A 211 13.58 -8.55 -8.88
CA TYR A 211 14.72 -8.98 -9.67
C TYR A 211 16.01 -8.96 -8.85
N SER A 212 17.07 -9.58 -9.40
CA SER A 212 18.43 -9.42 -8.92
C SER A 212 19.41 -9.41 -10.08
N ILE A 213 20.39 -8.50 -10.04
CA ILE A 213 21.52 -8.47 -10.97
C ILE A 213 22.79 -8.52 -10.12
N LYS A 214 23.66 -9.50 -10.37
CA LYS A 214 24.96 -9.63 -9.70
C LYS A 214 26.05 -9.89 -10.73
N SER A 215 27.17 -9.19 -10.60
CA SER A 215 28.40 -9.49 -11.33
C SER A 215 29.45 -10.03 -10.36
N PHE A 216 30.29 -10.95 -10.85
CA PHE A 216 31.33 -11.59 -10.06
C PHE A 216 32.72 -11.19 -10.58
N PRO A 217 33.76 -11.19 -9.70
CA PRO A 217 35.13 -10.82 -10.10
C PRO A 217 35.73 -11.65 -11.25
N ASP A 218 35.25 -12.88 -11.45
CA ASP A 218 35.72 -13.75 -12.54
C ASP A 218 35.09 -13.44 -13.91
N GLY A 219 34.17 -12.46 -13.97
CA GLY A 219 33.46 -12.02 -15.17
C GLY A 219 32.14 -12.74 -15.42
N LYS A 220 31.68 -13.58 -14.48
CA LYS A 220 30.35 -14.19 -14.54
C LYS A 220 29.28 -13.23 -14.03
N TRP A 221 28.05 -13.49 -14.46
CA TRP A 221 26.87 -12.72 -14.09
C TRP A 221 25.74 -13.65 -13.66
N PHE A 222 24.98 -13.19 -12.67
CA PHE A 222 23.74 -13.81 -12.24
C PHE A 222 22.59 -12.83 -12.40
N PHE A 223 21.47 -13.33 -12.91
CA PHE A 223 20.24 -12.59 -13.08
C PHE A 223 19.07 -13.39 -12.52
N LEU A 224 18.12 -12.68 -11.93
CA LEU A 224 16.85 -13.21 -11.46
C LEU A 224 15.74 -12.25 -11.85
N THR A 225 14.64 -12.78 -12.36
CA THR A 225 13.32 -12.14 -12.34
C THR A 225 12.36 -13.13 -11.69
N ALA A 226 11.49 -12.64 -10.82
CA ALA A 226 10.58 -13.49 -10.06
C ALA A 226 9.27 -12.73 -9.76
N ASP A 227 8.19 -13.50 -9.71
CA ASP A 227 6.84 -13.06 -9.34
C ASP A 227 6.29 -14.01 -8.27
N VAL A 228 5.81 -13.41 -7.17
CA VAL A 228 5.27 -14.12 -6.01
C VAL A 228 3.75 -14.19 -6.11
N SER A 229 3.20 -15.41 -6.01
CA SER A 229 1.75 -15.63 -5.99
C SER A 229 0.97 -14.76 -4.98
N GLY A 230 -0.06 -14.08 -5.49
CA GLY A 230 -0.90 -13.16 -4.75
C GLY A 230 -0.42 -11.71 -4.91
N LYS A 231 -1.00 -10.77 -4.14
CA LYS A 231 -0.70 -9.34 -4.27
C LYS A 231 -0.63 -8.66 -2.90
N GLY A 232 -0.09 -7.44 -2.87
CA GLY A 232 -0.04 -6.59 -1.68
C GLY A 232 0.91 -7.12 -0.59
N MET A 233 0.59 -6.85 0.68
CA MET A 233 1.49 -7.11 1.81
C MET A 233 1.91 -8.58 1.97
N GLY A 234 1.01 -9.53 1.68
CA GLY A 234 1.35 -10.95 1.81
C GLY A 234 2.44 -11.39 0.83
N ALA A 235 2.37 -10.91 -0.41
CA ALA A 235 3.39 -11.19 -1.43
C ALA A 235 4.70 -10.47 -1.10
N SER A 236 4.64 -9.20 -0.68
CA SER A 236 5.84 -8.39 -0.42
C SER A 236 6.73 -8.87 0.72
N LEU A 237 6.15 -9.52 1.73
CA LEU A 237 6.93 -10.17 2.78
C LEU A 237 7.78 -11.31 2.21
N LEU A 238 7.20 -12.15 1.35
CA LEU A 238 7.91 -13.25 0.71
C LEU A 238 8.95 -12.72 -0.28
N THR A 239 8.64 -11.67 -1.05
CA THR A 239 9.60 -10.95 -1.89
C THR A 239 10.81 -10.45 -1.08
N SER A 240 10.58 -9.86 0.09
CA SER A 240 11.65 -9.35 0.96
C SER A 240 12.53 -10.49 1.50
N ILE A 241 11.92 -11.60 1.91
CA ILE A 241 12.65 -12.79 2.37
C ILE A 241 13.48 -13.40 1.23
N ALA A 242 12.88 -13.57 0.04
CA ALA A 242 13.54 -14.11 -1.13
C ALA A 242 14.68 -13.20 -1.62
N GLY A 243 14.46 -11.89 -1.68
CA GLY A 243 15.49 -10.90 -2.01
C GLY A 243 16.66 -10.94 -1.05
N GLY A 244 16.40 -10.99 0.26
CA GLY A 244 17.43 -11.16 1.30
C GLY A 244 18.20 -12.48 1.17
N PHE A 245 17.48 -13.58 0.91
CA PHE A 245 18.09 -14.90 0.66
C PHE A 245 19.04 -14.86 -0.54
N ILE A 246 18.61 -14.29 -1.67
CA ILE A 246 19.45 -14.12 -2.86
C ILE A 246 20.64 -13.20 -2.59
N HIS A 247 20.44 -12.13 -1.81
CA HIS A 247 21.49 -11.18 -1.46
C HIS A 247 22.63 -11.88 -0.71
N MET A 248 22.31 -12.72 0.27
CA MET A 248 23.27 -13.42 1.13
C MET A 248 23.78 -14.76 0.58
N TYR A 249 23.19 -15.27 -0.49
CA TYR A 249 23.54 -16.59 -1.02
C TYR A 249 24.99 -16.65 -1.54
N ASP A 250 25.71 -17.73 -1.17
CA ASP A 250 26.99 -18.08 -1.77
C ASP A 250 26.79 -18.85 -3.08
N PHE A 251 27.13 -18.19 -4.19
CA PHE A 251 26.96 -18.72 -5.54
C PHE A 251 27.99 -19.79 -5.93
N SER A 252 28.96 -20.13 -5.07
CA SER A 252 29.95 -21.19 -5.30
C SER A 252 29.30 -22.55 -5.61
N GLY A 253 28.14 -22.85 -5.00
CA GLY A 253 27.37 -24.07 -5.23
C GLY A 253 26.54 -24.10 -6.53
N GLY A 254 26.53 -23.01 -7.29
CA GLY A 254 25.86 -22.89 -8.58
C GLY A 254 24.33 -22.77 -8.50
N ILE A 255 23.73 -22.53 -9.68
CA ILE A 255 22.30 -22.21 -9.86
C ILE A 255 21.36 -23.31 -9.37
N LYS A 256 21.70 -24.58 -9.59
CA LYS A 256 20.84 -25.70 -9.18
C LYS A 256 20.68 -25.78 -7.67
N GLN A 257 21.79 -25.59 -6.94
CA GLN A 257 21.76 -25.63 -5.49
C GLN A 257 20.96 -24.44 -4.93
N LEU A 258 21.13 -23.26 -5.53
CA LEU A 258 20.35 -22.07 -5.17
C LEU A 258 18.85 -22.34 -5.29
N VAL A 259 18.42 -22.80 -6.48
CA VAL A 259 17.03 -23.10 -6.80
C VAL A 259 16.45 -24.15 -5.85
N ARG A 260 17.19 -25.24 -5.57
CA ARG A 260 16.75 -26.28 -4.63
C ARG A 260 16.58 -25.77 -3.20
N LYS A 261 17.54 -24.98 -2.70
CA LYS A 261 17.47 -24.41 -1.34
C LYS A 261 16.30 -23.43 -1.22
N MET A 262 16.13 -22.56 -2.21
CA MET A 262 15.03 -21.60 -2.23
C MET A 262 13.67 -22.30 -2.32
N ASN A 263 13.53 -23.29 -3.21
CA ASN A 263 12.31 -24.10 -3.32
C ASN A 263 11.93 -24.76 -1.99
N ASN A 264 12.88 -25.48 -1.37
CA ASN A 264 12.61 -26.20 -0.13
C ASN A 264 12.29 -25.25 1.02
N TYR A 265 12.94 -24.08 1.08
CA TYR A 265 12.60 -23.05 2.06
C TYR A 265 11.16 -22.55 1.90
N ILE A 266 10.75 -22.21 0.68
CA ILE A 266 9.38 -21.73 0.39
C ILE A 266 8.36 -22.85 0.68
N PHE A 267 8.59 -24.05 0.17
CA PHE A 267 7.69 -25.20 0.39
C PHE A 267 7.51 -25.52 1.88
N ASN A 268 8.60 -25.61 2.65
CA ASN A 268 8.52 -25.94 4.08
C ASN A 268 7.89 -24.81 4.92
N THR A 269 7.93 -23.56 4.43
CA THR A 269 7.35 -22.42 5.14
C THR A 269 5.86 -22.27 4.85
N PHE A 270 5.43 -22.48 3.61
CA PHE A 270 4.08 -22.17 3.14
C PHE A 270 3.25 -23.39 2.71
N ASN A 271 3.83 -24.60 2.71
CA ASN A 271 3.15 -25.85 2.37
C ASN A 271 2.33 -25.78 1.06
N ALA A 272 2.94 -25.24 0.00
CA ALA A 272 2.34 -24.99 -1.32
C ALA A 272 1.19 -23.96 -1.39
N GLU A 273 0.86 -23.25 -0.30
CA GLU A 273 -0.10 -22.13 -0.34
C GLU A 273 0.47 -20.89 -1.03
N LYS A 274 1.80 -20.77 -1.05
CA LYS A 274 2.55 -19.73 -1.77
C LYS A 274 3.60 -20.35 -2.66
N PHE A 275 3.70 -19.81 -3.87
CA PHE A 275 4.70 -20.15 -4.85
C PHE A 275 5.30 -18.91 -5.51
N ILE A 276 6.43 -19.11 -6.19
CA ILE A 276 7.16 -18.05 -6.93
C ILE A 276 7.45 -18.56 -8.34
N THR A 277 6.93 -17.86 -9.36
CA THR A 277 7.40 -18.06 -10.74
C THR A 277 8.71 -17.30 -10.90
N SER A 278 9.73 -17.89 -11.51
CA SER A 278 11.03 -17.21 -11.59
C SER A 278 11.91 -17.70 -12.71
N VAL A 279 12.81 -16.84 -13.18
CA VAL A 279 13.86 -17.14 -14.14
C VAL A 279 15.19 -16.84 -13.50
N PHE A 280 15.99 -17.89 -13.29
CA PHE A 280 17.38 -17.75 -12.87
C PHE A 280 18.28 -17.86 -14.10
N MET A 281 19.20 -16.92 -14.28
CA MET A 281 20.17 -16.98 -15.36
C MET A 281 21.59 -16.83 -14.85
N PHE A 282 22.49 -17.59 -15.45
CA PHE A 282 23.91 -17.50 -15.18
C PHE A 282 24.67 -17.36 -16.49
N LEU A 283 25.39 -16.25 -16.66
CA LEU A 283 26.10 -15.89 -17.88
C LEU A 283 27.60 -15.81 -17.61
N ASP A 284 28.38 -16.55 -18.39
CA ASP A 284 29.81 -16.28 -18.51
C ASP A 284 30.00 -15.09 -19.47
N GLY A 285 30.34 -13.93 -18.92
CA GLY A 285 30.51 -12.69 -19.68
C GLY A 285 31.69 -12.72 -20.67
N LYS A 286 32.60 -13.68 -20.58
CA LYS A 286 33.72 -13.81 -21.54
C LYS A 286 33.31 -14.67 -22.74
N SER A 287 32.67 -15.81 -22.50
CA SER A 287 32.33 -16.77 -23.57
C SER A 287 30.95 -16.54 -24.19
N GLY A 288 30.06 -15.85 -23.49
CA GLY A 288 28.65 -15.69 -23.85
C GLY A 288 27.80 -16.92 -23.48
N ASN A 289 28.37 -17.90 -22.77
CA ASN A 289 27.64 -19.10 -22.37
C ASN A 289 26.61 -18.76 -21.29
N LEU A 290 25.34 -18.99 -21.60
CA LEU A 290 24.20 -18.69 -20.77
C LEU A 290 23.50 -19.98 -20.35
N SER A 291 23.21 -20.11 -19.06
CA SER A 291 22.33 -21.13 -18.49
C SER A 291 21.08 -20.46 -17.95
N ILE A 292 19.91 -20.90 -18.38
CA ILE A 292 18.59 -20.39 -17.96
C ILE A 292 17.86 -21.51 -17.23
N CYS A 293 17.45 -21.26 -15.99
CA CYS A 293 16.61 -22.13 -15.21
C CYS A 293 15.27 -21.43 -14.97
N ASP A 294 14.30 -21.74 -15.81
CA ASP A 294 12.95 -21.19 -15.75
C ASP A 294 12.07 -22.09 -14.86
N MET A 295 11.56 -21.51 -13.78
CA MET A 295 10.72 -22.11 -12.75
C MET A 295 9.27 -21.64 -12.93
N GLY A 296 8.71 -21.91 -14.10
CA GLY A 296 7.29 -21.67 -14.41
C GLY A 296 6.94 -20.24 -14.86
N HIS A 297 7.93 -19.40 -15.17
CA HIS A 297 7.73 -18.01 -15.57
C HIS A 297 7.51 -17.85 -17.09
N SER A 298 8.26 -18.58 -17.92
CA SER A 298 8.09 -18.69 -19.39
C SER A 298 8.26 -17.43 -20.24
N MET A 299 8.47 -16.26 -19.64
CA MET A 299 8.53 -14.95 -20.32
C MET A 299 9.97 -14.47 -20.57
N VAL A 300 10.79 -15.34 -21.17
CA VAL A 300 12.17 -15.03 -21.56
C VAL A 300 12.29 -14.96 -23.08
N TYR A 301 12.78 -13.85 -23.60
CA TYR A 301 12.85 -13.58 -25.02
C TYR A 301 14.27 -13.16 -25.43
N LEU A 302 14.69 -13.60 -26.61
CA LEU A 302 15.97 -13.28 -27.22
C LEU A 302 15.73 -12.54 -28.52
N LEU A 303 16.20 -11.29 -28.60
CA LEU A 303 16.35 -10.57 -29.85
C LEU A 303 17.72 -10.88 -30.45
N ARG A 304 17.71 -11.53 -31.62
CA ARG A 304 18.91 -11.83 -32.42
C ARG A 304 18.66 -11.52 -33.88
N LYS A 305 19.51 -10.69 -34.49
CA LYS A 305 19.39 -10.31 -35.92
C LYS A 305 17.97 -9.83 -36.30
N ASN A 306 17.38 -8.96 -35.46
CA ASN A 306 16.01 -8.45 -35.58
C ASN A 306 14.92 -9.54 -35.58
N ARG A 307 15.18 -10.70 -34.97
CA ARG A 307 14.16 -11.72 -34.71
C ARG A 307 14.03 -11.94 -33.22
N PHE A 308 12.80 -11.90 -32.74
CA PHE A 308 12.47 -12.13 -31.35
C PHE A 308 12.06 -13.60 -31.15
N HIS A 309 12.74 -14.26 -30.22
CA HIS A 309 12.55 -15.68 -29.95
C HIS A 309 12.21 -15.88 -28.48
N ASN A 310 11.03 -16.43 -28.18
CA ASN A 310 10.75 -16.91 -26.84
C ASN A 310 11.61 -18.15 -26.55
N ILE A 311 12.44 -18.09 -25.51
CA ILE A 311 13.31 -19.18 -25.10
C ILE A 311 12.49 -20.13 -24.23
N ARG A 312 12.18 -21.32 -24.77
CA ARG A 312 11.50 -22.38 -24.02
C ARG A 312 12.42 -23.55 -23.77
N SER A 313 12.30 -24.14 -22.58
CA SER A 313 12.84 -25.47 -22.30
C SER A 313 11.92 -26.54 -22.89
N GLY A 314 12.48 -27.62 -23.42
CA GLY A 314 11.71 -28.82 -23.78
C GLY A 314 11.17 -29.58 -22.56
N LYS A 315 11.61 -29.24 -21.34
CA LYS A 315 11.09 -29.75 -20.07
C LYS A 315 10.71 -28.58 -19.16
N THR A 316 9.46 -28.54 -18.72
CA THR A 316 8.92 -27.48 -17.87
C THR A 316 9.22 -27.77 -16.40
N ASN A 317 9.87 -26.85 -15.70
CA ASN A 317 9.92 -26.90 -14.23
C ASN A 317 8.63 -26.28 -13.67
N LEU A 318 8.23 -26.71 -12.47
CA LEU A 318 7.14 -26.06 -11.73
C LEU A 318 7.64 -24.81 -11.00
N PRO A 319 6.75 -23.87 -10.66
CA PRO A 319 7.08 -22.76 -9.75
C PRO A 319 7.68 -23.24 -8.43
N LEU A 320 8.54 -22.40 -7.85
CA LEU A 320 9.15 -22.68 -6.55
C LEU A 320 8.08 -22.78 -5.48
N GLY A 321 8.20 -23.74 -4.57
CA GLY A 321 7.29 -23.90 -3.43
C GLY A 321 6.08 -24.80 -3.68
N ILE A 322 5.91 -25.36 -4.89
CA ILE A 322 4.80 -26.28 -5.21
C ILE A 322 5.11 -27.73 -4.83
N VAL A 323 6.34 -28.19 -5.08
CA VAL A 323 6.77 -29.56 -4.79
C VAL A 323 8.09 -29.53 -4.04
N GLU A 324 8.25 -30.39 -3.05
CA GLU A 324 9.50 -30.54 -2.32
C GLU A 324 10.59 -31.24 -3.18
N ASN A 325 11.87 -30.98 -2.90
CA ASN A 325 13.00 -31.77 -3.40
C ASN A 325 13.08 -31.87 -4.94
N ILE A 326 12.86 -30.75 -5.62
CA ILE A 326 12.95 -30.64 -7.08
C ILE A 326 14.38 -30.90 -7.60
N GLU A 327 14.47 -31.34 -8.85
CA GLU A 327 15.71 -31.34 -9.63
C GLU A 327 15.55 -30.42 -10.85
N PRO A 328 15.99 -29.14 -10.76
CA PRO A 328 15.69 -28.15 -11.77
C PRO A 328 16.45 -28.41 -13.08
N VAL A 329 15.74 -28.28 -14.20
CA VAL A 329 16.27 -28.39 -15.55
C VAL A 329 16.65 -27.00 -16.06
N SER A 330 17.81 -26.89 -16.70
CA SER A 330 18.27 -25.63 -17.31
C SER A 330 18.46 -25.78 -18.82
N VAL A 331 18.08 -24.75 -19.56
CA VAL A 331 18.42 -24.58 -20.97
C VAL A 331 19.78 -23.90 -21.06
N ARG A 332 20.60 -24.32 -22.02
CA ARG A 332 21.90 -23.71 -22.30
C ARG A 332 21.94 -23.19 -23.72
N LEU A 333 22.44 -21.97 -23.88
CA LEU A 333 22.68 -21.37 -25.19
C LEU A 333 23.91 -20.46 -25.10
N ARG A 334 24.39 -20.03 -26.26
CA ARG A 334 25.47 -19.05 -26.36
C ARG A 334 24.93 -17.75 -26.93
N LEU A 335 25.11 -16.67 -26.17
CA LEU A 335 24.88 -15.31 -26.64
C LEU A 335 25.99 -14.92 -27.63
N LEU A 336 25.58 -14.25 -28.70
CA LEU A 336 26.44 -13.65 -29.70
C LEU A 336 26.46 -12.13 -29.48
N PRO A 337 27.50 -11.44 -29.96
CA PRO A 337 27.52 -9.98 -29.96
C PRO A 337 26.22 -9.38 -30.53
N ASP A 338 25.73 -8.33 -29.86
CA ASP A 338 24.47 -7.63 -30.10
C ASP A 338 23.18 -8.38 -29.77
N ASP A 339 23.26 -9.57 -29.18
CA ASP A 339 22.07 -10.23 -28.63
C ASP A 339 21.53 -9.43 -27.44
N ILE A 340 20.20 -9.29 -27.39
CA ILE A 340 19.49 -8.68 -26.27
C ILE A 340 18.48 -9.68 -25.74
N LEU A 341 18.56 -10.00 -24.45
CA LEU A 341 17.52 -10.72 -23.73
C LEU A 341 16.52 -9.72 -23.13
N LEU A 342 15.24 -10.05 -23.22
CA LEU A 342 14.16 -9.44 -22.47
C LEU A 342 13.53 -10.48 -21.56
N ILE A 343 13.34 -10.14 -20.30
CA ILE A 343 12.56 -10.91 -19.34
C ILE A 343 11.50 -9.96 -18.80
N VAL A 344 10.23 -10.37 -18.82
CA VAL A 344 9.11 -9.57 -18.32
C VAL A 344 8.24 -10.40 -17.39
N THR A 345 7.55 -9.75 -16.47
CA THR A 345 6.44 -10.37 -15.73
C THR A 345 5.13 -10.20 -16.50
N ASP A 346 4.10 -10.94 -16.09
CA ASP A 346 2.76 -10.88 -16.69
C ASP A 346 2.14 -9.48 -16.59
N GLY A 347 2.47 -8.71 -15.54
CA GLY A 347 2.04 -7.32 -15.44
C GLY A 347 2.50 -6.42 -16.59
N VAL A 348 3.55 -6.78 -17.35
CA VAL A 348 3.86 -6.10 -18.61
C VAL A 348 2.92 -6.55 -19.73
N THR A 349 2.76 -7.86 -19.91
CA THR A 349 2.04 -8.40 -21.08
C THR A 349 0.53 -8.25 -20.96
N GLU A 350 -0.01 -8.41 -19.76
CA GLU A 350 -1.45 -8.36 -19.44
C GLU A 350 -1.94 -6.95 -19.07
N GLN A 351 -1.04 -5.95 -19.03
CA GLN A 351 -1.45 -4.56 -18.83
C GLN A 351 -2.44 -4.17 -19.93
N CYS A 352 -3.62 -3.75 -19.50
CA CYS A 352 -4.69 -3.34 -20.40
C CYS A 352 -4.66 -1.83 -20.70
N ASP A 353 -5.11 -1.47 -21.90
CA ASP A 353 -5.55 -0.11 -22.24
C ASP A 353 -7.03 0.13 -21.85
N THR A 354 -7.53 1.34 -22.12
CA THR A 354 -8.94 1.74 -21.84
C THR A 354 -9.98 0.93 -22.62
N GLU A 355 -9.58 0.23 -23.68
CA GLU A 355 -10.42 -0.67 -24.46
C GLU A 355 -10.31 -2.14 -24.01
N LYS A 356 -9.54 -2.41 -22.95
CA LYS A 356 -9.24 -3.74 -22.41
C LYS A 356 -8.43 -4.64 -23.34
N ASN A 357 -7.65 -4.05 -24.26
CA ASN A 357 -6.65 -4.80 -25.03
C ASN A 357 -5.38 -4.96 -24.19
N GLU A 358 -4.79 -6.16 -24.21
CA GLU A 358 -3.51 -6.44 -23.57
C GLU A 358 -2.33 -5.81 -24.34
N TYR A 359 -1.32 -5.34 -23.62
CA TYR A 359 -0.11 -4.73 -24.19
C TYR A 359 0.69 -5.72 -25.04
N GLY A 360 0.80 -6.97 -24.56
CA GLY A 360 1.50 -8.06 -25.23
C GLY A 360 3.01 -7.86 -25.37
N THR A 361 3.67 -8.77 -26.09
CA THR A 361 5.14 -8.75 -26.26
C THR A 361 5.61 -8.05 -27.53
N ASP A 362 4.73 -7.91 -28.52
CA ASP A 362 5.08 -7.39 -29.84
C ASP A 362 5.54 -5.92 -29.78
N ARG A 363 4.96 -5.14 -28.85
CA ARG A 363 5.36 -3.76 -28.57
C ARG A 363 6.76 -3.69 -27.96
N CYS A 364 7.06 -4.59 -27.01
CA CYS A 364 8.41 -4.70 -26.45
C CYS A 364 9.43 -5.03 -27.54
N GLU A 365 9.13 -6.03 -28.39
CA GLU A 365 9.99 -6.40 -29.51
C GLU A 365 10.30 -5.19 -30.39
N LYS A 366 9.27 -4.46 -30.82
CA LYS A 366 9.41 -3.30 -31.69
C LYS A 366 10.32 -2.24 -31.08
N ILE A 367 10.09 -1.87 -29.82
CA ILE A 367 10.89 -0.84 -29.13
C ILE A 367 12.35 -1.27 -29.01
N ILE A 368 12.61 -2.51 -28.62
CA ILE A 368 13.98 -3.01 -28.46
C ILE A 368 14.68 -3.10 -29.82
N ALA A 369 13.99 -3.56 -30.87
CA ALA A 369 14.54 -3.69 -32.21
C ALA A 369 14.89 -2.34 -32.85
N GLU A 370 14.00 -1.35 -32.75
CA GLU A 370 14.20 0.00 -33.30
C GLU A 370 15.32 0.75 -32.56
N ASN A 371 15.54 0.46 -31.28
CA ASN A 371 16.50 1.17 -30.42
C ASN A 371 17.71 0.32 -30.03
N ARG A 372 17.99 -0.79 -30.73
CA ARG A 372 19.04 -1.76 -30.34
C ARG A 372 20.45 -1.16 -30.19
N ASN A 373 20.73 -0.06 -30.86
CA ASN A 373 22.02 0.64 -30.81
C ASN A 373 22.09 1.67 -29.67
N GLU A 374 20.96 2.03 -29.06
CA GLU A 374 20.89 2.93 -27.91
C GLU A 374 21.39 2.25 -26.64
N SER A 375 21.67 3.02 -25.59
CA SER A 375 22.00 2.46 -24.28
C SER A 375 20.83 1.62 -23.73
N ILE A 376 21.14 0.57 -22.96
CA ILE A 376 20.10 -0.22 -22.27
C ILE A 376 19.18 0.67 -21.42
N GLU A 377 19.74 1.69 -20.77
CA GLU A 377 18.95 2.66 -20.00
C GLU A 377 17.95 3.43 -20.86
N LYS A 378 18.34 3.84 -22.06
CA LYS A 378 17.42 4.51 -22.98
C LYS A 378 16.31 3.58 -23.43
N ILE A 379 16.63 2.33 -23.79
CA ILE A 379 15.61 1.33 -24.17
C ILE A 379 14.63 1.08 -23.02
N MET A 380 15.12 0.92 -21.79
CA MET A 380 14.26 0.72 -20.62
C MET A 380 13.34 1.90 -20.36
N THR A 381 13.85 3.12 -20.52
CA THR A 381 13.05 4.34 -20.40
C THR A 381 11.94 4.37 -21.45
N LEU A 382 12.26 4.05 -22.71
CA LEU A 382 11.29 3.98 -23.79
C LEU A 382 10.23 2.91 -23.56
N LEU A 383 10.61 1.72 -23.08
CA LEU A 383 9.66 0.67 -22.70
C LEU A 383 8.69 1.14 -21.61
N LYS A 384 9.22 1.76 -20.55
CA LYS A 384 8.38 2.29 -19.46
C LYS A 384 7.43 3.38 -19.96
N GLU A 385 7.90 4.28 -20.81
CA GLU A 385 7.08 5.34 -21.40
C GLU A 385 5.97 4.78 -22.31
N ASP A 386 6.27 3.76 -23.12
CA ASP A 386 5.27 3.14 -24.01
C ASP A 386 4.21 2.37 -23.22
N ILE A 387 4.59 1.60 -22.20
CA ILE A 387 3.65 0.89 -21.31
C ILE A 387 2.70 1.90 -20.64
N ASN A 388 3.23 2.99 -20.08
CA ASN A 388 2.40 4.02 -19.44
C ASN A 388 1.48 4.72 -20.45
N ARG A 389 1.97 4.99 -21.67
CA ARG A 389 1.18 5.61 -22.73
C ARG A 389 0.06 4.70 -23.20
N PHE A 390 0.34 3.41 -23.37
CA PHE A 390 -0.65 2.41 -23.77
C PHE A 390 -1.74 2.25 -22.71
N ARG A 391 -1.35 2.15 -21.44
CA ARG A 391 -2.29 2.08 -20.32
C ARG A 391 -3.25 3.27 -20.29
N GLY A 392 -2.75 4.49 -20.55
CA GLY A 392 -3.55 5.71 -20.43
C GLY A 392 -4.07 5.89 -19.00
N ASP A 393 -5.37 6.10 -18.86
CA ASP A 393 -6.06 6.32 -17.58
C ASP A 393 -6.47 5.02 -16.87
N GLU A 394 -6.21 3.84 -17.45
CA GLU A 394 -6.45 2.57 -16.75
C GLU A 394 -5.51 2.39 -15.56
N GLN A 395 -5.99 1.64 -14.57
CA GLN A 395 -5.16 1.30 -13.43
C GLN A 395 -4.10 0.26 -13.80
N GLN A 396 -3.01 0.27 -13.05
CA GLN A 396 -2.07 -0.84 -13.03
C GLN A 396 -2.69 -1.98 -12.20
N TYR A 397 -2.96 -3.13 -12.82
CA TYR A 397 -3.61 -4.27 -12.16
C TYR A 397 -2.62 -5.23 -11.50
N ASP A 398 -1.38 -5.25 -11.97
CA ASP A 398 -0.30 -6.09 -11.44
C ASP A 398 1.04 -5.37 -11.37
N ASP A 399 2.00 -5.96 -10.67
CA ASP A 399 3.35 -5.43 -10.65
C ASP A 399 3.99 -5.50 -12.05
N ILE A 400 4.63 -4.41 -12.46
CA ILE A 400 5.22 -4.31 -13.81
C ILE A 400 6.73 -4.42 -13.67
N SER A 401 7.28 -5.54 -14.12
CA SER A 401 8.72 -5.77 -14.08
C SER A 401 9.29 -6.21 -15.42
N PHE A 402 10.47 -5.68 -15.74
CA PHE A 402 11.23 -6.13 -16.89
C PHE A 402 12.73 -5.99 -16.68
N MET A 403 13.48 -6.88 -17.31
CA MET A 403 14.94 -6.89 -17.34
C MET A 403 15.42 -7.01 -18.78
N LEU A 404 16.43 -6.20 -19.11
CA LEU A 404 17.20 -6.30 -20.34
C LEU A 404 18.63 -6.73 -20.04
N VAL A 405 19.16 -7.66 -20.84
CA VAL A 405 20.59 -8.05 -20.81
C VAL A 405 21.13 -8.04 -22.23
N ARG A 406 22.14 -7.22 -22.49
CA ARG A 406 22.85 -7.14 -23.78
C ARG A 406 24.25 -7.72 -23.68
N TYR A 407 24.61 -8.52 -24.68
CA TYR A 407 25.95 -9.06 -24.84
C TYR A 407 26.66 -8.36 -26.02
N ARG A 408 27.87 -7.83 -25.80
CA ARG A 408 28.67 -7.07 -26.78
C ARG A 408 29.88 -7.84 -27.32
#